data_AF-A0A5J4TP46-F1
#
_entry.id   AF-A0A5J4TP46-F1
#
_cell.length_a   1.000
_cell.length_b   1.000
_cell.length_c   1.000
_cell.angle_alpha   90.00
_cell.angle_beta   90.00
_cell.angle_gamma   90.00
#
_symmetry.space_group_name_H-M   'P 1'
#
loop_
_entity.id
_entity.type
_entity.pdbx_description
1 polymer ?
#
loop_
_entity_poly.entity_id
_entity_poly.type
_entity_poly.pdbx_seq_one_letter_code
_entity_poly.pdbx_strand_id
1 'polypeptide(L)'
;MDHASEYNVDGGLLSLGEFIFLEILSEMELPQDVRQFLILNKKIYKLILHPRFARIIKSIIEIRPIFIIKEAMQGSTDGNKFIHSDEFRVCTIAMNPVIREGIVKIQVMFEKTGRWRIIGIADASCSFAAGKWPSDDGNREKTVRYQGYNGDLSHVDFRT
;
A
#
# COMPACT_ATOMS: atom_id res chain seq x y z
N MET A 1 28.49 37.60 -24.21
CA MET A 1 27.88 36.60 -25.11
C MET A 1 27.53 35.40 -24.26
N ASP A 2 26.25 35.04 -24.31
CA ASP A 2 25.56 33.83 -23.83
C ASP A 2 26.01 33.15 -22.53
N HIS A 3 25.30 33.46 -21.45
CA HIS A 3 24.93 32.44 -20.48
C HIS A 3 23.42 32.50 -20.26
N ALA A 4 22.72 31.83 -21.18
CA ALA A 4 21.41 31.20 -21.02
C ALA A 4 20.56 31.65 -19.80
N SER A 5 19.58 32.53 -20.03
CA SER A 5 18.31 32.37 -19.30
C SER A 5 17.59 31.18 -19.91
N GLU A 6 18.06 29.96 -19.62
CA GLU A 6 17.46 28.73 -20.16
C GLU A 6 15.99 28.58 -19.74
N TYR A 7 15.53 29.38 -18.76
CA TYR A 7 14.17 29.42 -18.28
C TYR A 7 13.69 30.86 -18.07
N ASN A 8 12.45 31.15 -18.48
CA ASN A 8 11.77 32.45 -18.33
C ASN A 8 11.31 32.74 -16.88
N VAL A 9 12.04 32.25 -15.88
CA VAL A 9 11.64 32.29 -14.47
C VAL A 9 12.69 33.04 -13.67
N ASP A 10 12.38 34.28 -13.29
CA ASP A 10 13.23 35.09 -12.39
C ASP A 10 13.44 34.34 -11.07
N GLY A 11 14.68 34.17 -10.60
CA GLY A 11 15.01 33.43 -9.37
C GLY A 11 14.92 31.90 -9.44
N GLY A 12 14.67 31.31 -10.63
CA GLY A 12 14.70 29.86 -10.86
C GLY A 12 13.64 29.07 -10.07
N LEU A 13 13.91 27.80 -9.72
CA LEU A 13 12.97 26.95 -8.99
C LEU A 13 12.48 27.60 -7.68
N LEU A 14 13.35 28.37 -7.01
CA LEU A 14 13.07 28.98 -5.70
C LEU A 14 12.05 30.11 -5.74
N SER A 15 11.84 30.74 -6.89
CA SER A 15 10.84 31.81 -7.03
C SER A 15 9.43 31.28 -7.26
N LEU A 16 9.28 29.98 -7.53
CA LEU A 16 7.96 29.36 -7.59
C LEU A 16 7.23 29.52 -6.25
N GLY A 17 5.93 29.77 -6.34
CA GLY A 17 5.05 29.89 -5.18
C GLY A 17 4.87 28.54 -4.48
N GLU A 18 4.48 28.58 -3.20
CA GLU A 18 4.28 27.37 -2.38
C GLU A 18 3.28 26.39 -2.98
N PHE A 19 2.26 26.88 -3.70
CA PHE A 19 1.28 26.02 -4.37
C PHE A 19 1.90 25.14 -5.45
N ILE A 20 2.85 25.66 -6.23
CA ILE A 20 3.53 24.87 -7.26
C ILE A 20 4.39 23.79 -6.61
N PHE A 21 5.08 24.10 -5.52
CA PHE A 21 5.83 23.08 -4.79
C PHE A 21 4.91 22.01 -4.19
N LEU A 22 3.71 22.37 -3.73
CA LEU A 22 2.73 21.40 -3.24
C LEU A 22 2.19 20.51 -4.36
N GLU A 23 1.98 21.03 -5.56
CA GLU A 23 1.64 20.19 -6.73
C GLU A 23 2.81 19.25 -7.08
N ILE A 24 4.06 19.73 -7.04
CA ILE A 24 5.24 18.86 -7.25
C ILE A 24 5.29 17.75 -6.18
N LEU A 25 5.04 18.09 -4.91
CA LEU A 25 5.00 17.09 -3.84
C LEU A 25 3.87 16.07 -4.05
N SER A 26 2.72 16.45 -4.61
CA SER A 26 1.60 15.52 -4.83
C SER A 26 1.83 14.50 -5.93
N GLU A 27 2.76 14.78 -6.85
CA GLU A 27 3.15 13.85 -7.92
C GLU A 27 4.24 12.85 -7.48
N MET A 28 4.76 12.96 -6.25
CA MET A 28 5.76 12.02 -5.73
C MET A 28 5.12 10.71 -5.28
N GLU A 29 5.72 9.59 -5.66
CA GLU A 29 5.21 8.25 -5.30
C GLU A 29 5.75 7.74 -3.96
N LEU A 30 6.99 8.13 -3.60
CA LEU A 30 7.67 7.62 -2.42
C LEU A 30 7.79 8.70 -1.33
N PRO A 31 7.47 8.37 -0.06
CA PRO A 31 7.68 9.31 1.06
C PRO A 31 9.12 9.81 1.19
N GLN A 32 10.09 8.99 0.77
CA GLN A 32 11.51 9.33 0.78
C GLN A 32 11.82 10.50 -0.17
N ASP A 33 11.18 10.57 -1.32
CA ASP A 33 11.40 11.62 -2.32
C ASP A 33 10.84 12.95 -1.81
N VAL A 34 9.66 12.92 -1.17
CA VAL A 34 9.10 14.08 -0.47
C VAL A 34 10.08 14.58 0.60
N ARG A 35 10.64 13.67 1.41
CA ARG A 35 11.63 14.05 2.43
C ARG A 35 12.87 14.68 1.80
N GLN A 36 13.41 14.09 0.74
CA GLN A 36 14.59 14.62 0.04
C GLN A 36 14.33 16.02 -0.53
N PHE A 37 13.15 16.23 -1.11
CA PHE A 37 12.76 17.53 -1.63
C PHE A 37 12.62 18.59 -0.52
N LEU A 38 11.99 18.24 0.60
CA LEU A 38 11.77 19.15 1.74
C LEU A 38 13.08 19.69 2.35
N ILE A 39 14.15 18.89 2.36
CA ILE A 39 15.43 19.28 2.97
C ILE A 39 16.34 20.09 2.04
N LEU A 40 15.94 20.36 0.79
CA LEU A 40 16.75 21.11 -0.16
C LEU A 40 17.05 22.54 0.32
N ASN A 41 16.09 23.23 0.95
CA ASN A 41 16.31 24.54 1.55
C ASN A 41 15.22 24.93 2.56
N LYS A 42 15.49 26.02 3.31
CA LYS A 42 14.59 26.55 4.35
C LYS A 42 13.22 27.01 3.84
N LYS A 43 13.10 27.47 2.58
CA LYS A 43 11.82 27.91 2.00
C LYS A 43 10.92 26.71 1.71
N ILE A 44 11.46 25.67 1.08
CA ILE A 44 10.74 24.42 0.79
C ILE A 44 10.42 23.66 2.09
N TYR A 45 11.32 23.67 3.07
CA TYR A 45 11.05 23.03 4.36
C TYR A 45 9.79 23.59 5.05
N LYS A 46 9.44 24.87 4.85
CA LYS A 46 8.22 25.47 5.42
C LYS A 46 6.93 24.88 4.85
N LEU A 47 6.97 24.13 3.75
CA LEU A 47 5.79 23.45 3.19
C LEU A 47 5.16 22.47 4.19
N ILE A 48 5.93 21.93 5.14
CA ILE A 48 5.41 21.04 6.20
C ILE A 48 4.32 21.72 7.05
N LEU A 49 4.32 23.05 7.12
CA LEU A 49 3.36 23.84 7.89
C LEU A 49 2.10 24.15 7.07
N HIS A 50 2.12 23.92 5.76
CA HIS A 50 1.00 24.24 4.89
C HIS A 50 -0.14 23.22 5.08
N PRO A 51 -1.42 23.63 5.19
CA PRO A 51 -2.55 22.71 5.45
C PRO A 51 -2.69 21.57 4.44
N ARG A 52 -2.33 21.80 3.17
CA ARG A 52 -2.35 20.75 2.11
C ARG A 52 -1.29 19.67 2.30
N PHE A 53 -0.20 19.94 3.01
CA PHE A 53 0.91 18.99 3.17
C PHE A 53 0.45 17.66 3.79
N ALA A 54 -0.34 17.72 4.86
CA ALA A 54 -0.86 16.52 5.50
C ALA A 54 -1.72 15.66 4.56
N ARG A 55 -2.49 16.29 3.66
CA ARG A 55 -3.29 15.58 2.65
C ARG A 55 -2.41 14.91 1.60
N ILE A 56 -1.35 15.58 1.16
CA ILE A 56 -0.38 15.05 0.19
C ILE A 56 0.39 13.88 0.79
N ILE A 57 0.95 14.04 1.99
CA ILE A 57 1.63 12.95 2.67
C ILE A 57 0.68 11.77 2.87
N LYS A 58 -0.56 12.03 3.28
CA LYS A 58 -1.56 10.98 3.41
C LYS A 58 -1.76 10.22 2.10
N SER A 59 -1.92 10.90 0.96
CA SER A 59 -2.12 10.22 -0.33
C SER A 59 -0.90 9.41 -0.78
N ILE A 60 0.31 9.82 -0.38
CA ILE A 60 1.56 9.14 -0.73
C ILE A 60 1.79 7.92 0.16
N ILE A 61 1.47 8.01 1.45
CA ILE A 61 1.60 6.87 2.39
C ILE A 61 0.42 5.89 2.32
N GLU A 62 -0.72 6.30 1.77
CA GLU A 62 -1.92 5.47 1.65
C GLU A 62 -1.75 4.47 0.51
N ILE A 63 -1.29 3.28 0.87
CA ILE A 63 -1.10 2.18 -0.06
C ILE A 63 -2.47 1.67 -0.53
N ARG A 64 -2.71 1.77 -1.84
CA ARG A 64 -3.89 1.18 -2.48
C ARG A 64 -3.63 -0.31 -2.73
N PRO A 65 -4.40 -1.21 -2.11
CA PRO A 65 -4.20 -2.62 -2.34
C PRO A 65 -4.72 -3.03 -3.72
N ILE A 66 -3.94 -3.83 -4.43
CA ILE A 66 -4.34 -4.49 -5.66
C ILE A 66 -4.46 -5.99 -5.36
N PHE A 67 -5.67 -6.54 -5.47
CA PHE A 67 -5.90 -7.96 -5.25
C PHE A 67 -5.36 -8.79 -6.42
N ILE A 68 -4.57 -9.82 -6.13
CA ILE A 68 -4.00 -10.72 -7.13
C ILE A 68 -4.96 -11.90 -7.32
N ILE A 69 -5.84 -11.79 -8.31
CA ILE A 69 -6.78 -12.84 -8.72
C ILE A 69 -6.18 -13.60 -9.90
N LYS A 70 -5.98 -14.91 -9.76
CA LYS A 70 -5.43 -15.76 -10.82
C LYS A 70 -6.52 -16.44 -11.64
N GLU A 71 -7.62 -16.81 -11.00
CA GLU A 71 -8.72 -17.53 -11.63
C GLU A 71 -10.06 -16.90 -11.26
N ALA A 72 -10.99 -16.87 -12.23
CA ALA A 72 -12.32 -16.29 -12.03
C ALA A 72 -13.09 -16.95 -10.87
N MET A 73 -12.82 -18.23 -10.60
CA MET A 73 -13.43 -18.96 -9.48
C MET A 73 -12.96 -18.47 -8.10
N GLN A 74 -11.92 -17.64 -7.99
CA GLN A 74 -11.55 -17.04 -6.71
C GLN A 74 -12.50 -15.89 -6.33
N GLY A 75 -12.95 -15.11 -7.32
CA GLY A 75 -13.80 -13.95 -7.12
C GLY A 75 -13.54 -12.82 -8.10
N SER A 76 -14.03 -11.63 -7.75
CA SER A 76 -13.88 -10.39 -8.49
C SER A 76 -13.52 -9.22 -7.57
N THR A 77 -13.27 -8.04 -8.15
CA THR A 77 -12.97 -6.83 -7.39
C THR A 77 -13.86 -5.67 -7.81
N ASP A 78 -14.23 -4.84 -6.84
CA ASP A 78 -14.82 -3.52 -7.04
C ASP A 78 -14.00 -2.49 -6.26
N GLY A 79 -13.07 -1.81 -6.94
CA GLY A 79 -12.11 -0.91 -6.30
C GLY A 79 -11.25 -1.62 -5.25
N ASN A 80 -11.37 -1.18 -3.99
CA ASN A 80 -10.67 -1.77 -2.83
C ASN A 80 -11.45 -2.90 -2.13
N LYS A 81 -12.54 -3.37 -2.75
CA LYS A 81 -13.35 -4.49 -2.26
C LYS A 81 -13.06 -5.74 -3.07
N PHE A 82 -12.72 -6.82 -2.39
CA PHE A 82 -12.71 -8.16 -2.97
C PHE A 82 -14.04 -8.84 -2.72
N ILE A 83 -14.58 -9.49 -3.75
CA ILE A 83 -15.86 -10.20 -3.74
C ILE A 83 -15.58 -11.67 -4.04
N HIS A 84 -15.77 -12.52 -3.04
CA HIS A 84 -15.62 -13.97 -3.20
C HIS A 84 -16.70 -14.54 -4.15
N SER A 85 -16.34 -15.52 -4.98
CA SER A 85 -17.22 -16.17 -5.98
C SER A 85 -18.35 -17.05 -5.39
N ASP A 86 -18.46 -17.13 -4.07
CA ASP A 86 -19.51 -17.83 -3.30
C ASP A 86 -19.62 -19.36 -3.47
N GLU A 87 -18.56 -20.03 -3.95
CA GLU A 87 -18.58 -21.49 -4.14
C GLU A 87 -18.44 -22.33 -2.85
N PHE A 88 -18.60 -21.77 -1.64
CA PHE A 88 -18.22 -22.38 -0.34
C PHE A 88 -16.76 -22.91 -0.28
N ARG A 89 -15.93 -22.57 -1.26
CA ARG A 89 -14.54 -23.01 -1.37
C ARG A 89 -13.62 -22.10 -0.58
N VAL A 90 -12.46 -22.66 -0.26
CA VAL A 90 -11.36 -21.91 0.35
C VAL A 90 -10.80 -20.97 -0.70
N CYS A 91 -10.64 -19.69 -0.35
CA CYS A 91 -10.04 -18.71 -1.23
C CYS A 91 -9.02 -17.88 -0.46
N THR A 92 -7.76 -18.04 -0.87
CA THR A 92 -6.65 -17.21 -0.41
C THR A 92 -6.15 -16.42 -1.60
N ILE A 93 -6.01 -15.10 -1.41
CA ILE A 93 -5.47 -14.19 -2.41
C ILE A 93 -4.34 -13.36 -1.79
N ALA A 94 -3.38 -12.97 -2.61
CA ALA A 94 -2.35 -12.01 -2.21
C ALA A 94 -2.79 -10.58 -2.60
N MET A 95 -2.18 -9.59 -1.95
CA MET A 95 -2.39 -8.17 -2.22
C MET A 95 -1.05 -7.53 -2.58
N ASN A 96 -1.04 -6.67 -3.60
CA ASN A 96 0.07 -5.79 -3.96
C ASN A 96 -0.18 -4.36 -3.46
N PRO A 97 0.87 -3.55 -3.23
CA PRO A 97 2.28 -3.85 -3.42
C PRO A 97 2.89 -4.68 -2.28
N VAL A 98 4.01 -5.34 -2.57
CA VAL A 98 4.88 -5.95 -1.57
C VAL A 98 5.51 -4.85 -0.72
N ILE A 99 5.41 -4.97 0.60
CA ILE A 99 6.04 -4.03 1.53
C ILE A 99 7.49 -4.46 1.75
N ARG A 100 8.43 -3.69 1.19
CA ARG A 100 9.87 -3.96 1.30
C ARG A 100 10.54 -3.23 2.45
N GLU A 101 10.07 -2.01 2.74
CA GLU A 101 10.66 -1.12 3.74
C GLU A 101 9.57 -0.28 4.42
N GLY A 102 9.83 0.13 5.67
CA GLY A 102 8.95 1.03 6.42
C GLY A 102 7.86 0.32 7.23
N ILE A 103 6.89 1.11 7.69
CA ILE A 103 5.76 0.66 8.50
C ILE A 103 4.47 1.01 7.76
N VAL A 104 3.61 0.02 7.57
CA VAL A 104 2.33 0.18 6.87
C VAL A 104 1.19 -0.13 7.82
N LYS A 105 0.12 0.68 7.73
CA LYS A 105 -1.14 0.43 8.43
C LYS A 105 -2.18 -0.03 7.40
N ILE A 106 -2.71 -1.22 7.60
CA ILE A 106 -3.84 -1.74 6.83
C ILE A 106 -5.08 -1.86 7.73
N GLN A 107 -6.24 -1.51 7.19
CA GLN A 107 -7.53 -1.73 7.83
C GLN A 107 -8.40 -2.55 6.89
N VAL A 108 -9.00 -3.62 7.40
CA VAL A 108 -9.84 -4.54 6.62
C VAL A 108 -11.21 -4.66 7.28
N MET A 109 -12.26 -4.60 6.48
CA MET A 109 -13.64 -4.83 6.91
C MET A 109 -14.16 -6.11 6.25
N PHE A 110 -14.68 -7.03 7.06
CA PHE A 110 -15.31 -8.24 6.57
C PHE A 110 -16.83 -8.04 6.50
N GLU A 111 -17.38 -7.92 5.29
CA GLU A 111 -18.83 -7.76 5.07
C GLU A 111 -19.46 -9.10 4.64
N LYS A 112 -20.63 -9.44 5.19
CA LYS A 112 -21.44 -10.62 4.78
C LYS A 112 -20.66 -11.94 4.69
N THR A 113 -19.68 -12.11 5.57
CA THR A 113 -18.78 -13.26 5.56
C THR A 113 -19.32 -14.39 6.43
N GLY A 114 -19.10 -15.63 5.99
CA GLY A 114 -19.41 -16.84 6.77
C GLY A 114 -18.48 -17.05 7.97
N ARG A 115 -18.24 -18.32 8.31
CA ARG A 115 -17.53 -18.71 9.55
C ARG A 115 -16.03 -18.36 9.58
N TRP A 116 -15.31 -18.55 8.48
CA TRP A 116 -13.85 -18.44 8.47
C TRP A 116 -13.40 -17.18 7.74
N ARG A 117 -12.71 -16.30 8.45
CA ARG A 117 -12.16 -15.04 7.92
C ARG A 117 -10.69 -14.98 8.27
N ILE A 118 -9.83 -14.78 7.30
CA ILE A 118 -8.38 -14.74 7.51
C ILE A 118 -7.84 -13.47 6.86
N ILE A 119 -6.98 -12.77 7.57
CA ILE A 119 -6.15 -11.69 7.02
C ILE A 119 -4.76 -11.82 7.63
N GLY A 120 -3.72 -11.57 6.83
CA GLY A 120 -2.36 -11.76 7.30
C GLY A 120 -1.33 -11.17 6.36
N ILE A 121 -0.07 -11.33 6.75
CA ILE A 121 1.11 -10.98 5.97
C ILE A 121 1.74 -12.30 5.51
N ALA A 122 2.10 -12.35 4.23
CA ALA A 122 2.81 -13.47 3.65
C ALA A 122 4.18 -12.99 3.15
N ASP A 123 5.16 -13.89 3.16
CA ASP A 123 6.42 -13.66 2.46
C ASP A 123 6.17 -13.33 0.98
N ALA A 124 6.99 -12.45 0.40
CA ALA A 124 6.81 -11.97 -0.97
C ALA A 124 6.94 -13.10 -2.02
N SER A 125 7.54 -14.24 -1.68
CA SER A 125 7.60 -15.42 -2.55
C SER A 125 6.31 -16.24 -2.58
N CYS A 126 5.37 -15.99 -1.66
CA CYS A 126 4.12 -16.73 -1.59
C CYS A 126 3.24 -16.44 -2.81
N SER A 127 2.67 -17.51 -3.35
CA SER A 127 1.71 -17.43 -4.45
C SER A 127 0.57 -18.40 -4.16
N PHE A 128 -0.65 -17.88 -4.04
CA PHE A 128 -1.80 -18.69 -3.65
C PHE A 128 -2.57 -19.13 -4.89
N ALA A 129 -2.85 -20.43 -5.02
CA ALA A 129 -3.69 -20.97 -6.08
C ALA A 129 -5.17 -20.97 -5.66
N ALA A 130 -6.07 -21.06 -6.63
CA ALA A 130 -7.50 -21.14 -6.36
C ALA A 130 -7.85 -22.39 -5.53
N GLY A 131 -8.77 -22.27 -4.59
CA GLY A 131 -9.21 -23.41 -3.76
C GLY A 131 -8.24 -23.82 -2.64
N LYS A 132 -7.16 -23.06 -2.38
CA LYS A 132 -6.10 -23.42 -1.43
C LYS A 132 -6.10 -22.56 -0.17
N TRP A 133 -5.71 -23.17 0.95
CA TRP A 133 -5.45 -22.47 2.20
C TRP A 133 -4.13 -21.71 2.17
N PRO A 134 -3.94 -20.69 3.03
CA PRO A 134 -2.69 -19.93 3.07
C PRO A 134 -1.45 -20.75 3.44
N SER A 135 -1.64 -21.92 4.07
CA SER A 135 -0.57 -22.83 4.49
C SER A 135 -0.26 -23.94 3.48
N ASP A 136 -1.08 -24.07 2.43
CA ASP A 136 -0.89 -25.09 1.40
C ASP A 136 0.30 -24.73 0.49
N ASP A 137 0.66 -25.66 -0.40
CA ASP A 137 1.69 -25.48 -1.44
C ASP A 137 3.06 -25.00 -0.87
N GLY A 138 3.40 -25.45 0.34
CA GLY A 138 4.68 -25.13 0.99
C GLY A 138 4.72 -23.77 1.70
N ASN A 139 3.59 -23.11 1.89
CA ASN A 139 3.51 -21.77 2.52
C ASN A 139 3.33 -21.80 4.04
N ARG A 140 3.40 -22.98 4.68
CA ARG A 140 3.10 -23.17 6.11
C ARG A 140 3.86 -22.21 7.01
N GLU A 141 5.15 -22.01 6.80
CA GLU A 141 6.00 -21.15 7.65
C GLU A 141 6.20 -19.74 7.08
N LYS A 142 5.47 -19.39 6.02
CA LYS A 142 5.65 -18.14 5.29
C LYS A 142 4.53 -17.13 5.53
N THR A 143 3.66 -17.37 6.50
CA THR A 143 2.49 -16.52 6.76
C THR A 143 2.28 -16.25 8.25
N VAL A 144 1.91 -15.01 8.56
CA VAL A 144 1.45 -14.58 9.89
C VAL A 144 0.04 -14.04 9.72
N ARG A 145 -0.93 -14.60 10.45
CA ARG A 145 -2.34 -14.33 10.14
C ARG A 145 -3.22 -14.20 11.39
N TYR A 146 -4.16 -13.28 11.29
CA TYR A 146 -5.36 -13.26 12.10
C TYR A 146 -6.36 -14.25 11.52
N GLN A 147 -6.90 -15.15 12.36
CA GLN A 147 -7.91 -16.13 12.00
C GLN A 147 -9.17 -15.91 12.85
N GLY A 148 -10.24 -15.49 12.21
CA GLY A 148 -11.48 -15.09 12.87
C GLY A 148 -12.60 -16.12 12.73
N TYR A 149 -12.69 -17.02 13.72
CA TYR A 149 -13.97 -17.38 14.35
C TYR A 149 -14.06 -16.77 15.77
N ASN A 150 -12.94 -16.77 16.52
CA ASN A 150 -12.80 -16.19 17.88
C ASN A 150 -11.81 -15.01 17.98
N GLY A 151 -11.15 -14.65 16.87
CA GLY A 151 -10.22 -13.53 16.82
C GLY A 151 -8.78 -13.87 17.20
N ASP A 152 -8.35 -15.10 16.93
CA ASP A 152 -7.03 -15.59 17.27
C ASP A 152 -5.96 -15.02 16.31
N LEU A 153 -4.86 -14.55 16.88
CA LEU A 153 -3.64 -14.23 16.13
C LEU A 153 -2.74 -15.47 16.13
N SER A 154 -2.41 -15.97 14.95
CA SER A 154 -1.54 -17.13 14.77
C SER A 154 -0.34 -16.78 13.90
N HIS A 155 0.85 -16.93 14.46
CA HIS A 155 2.02 -17.27 13.67
C HIS A 155 1.91 -18.77 13.42
N VAL A 156 2.08 -19.26 12.20
CA VAL A 156 1.94 -20.70 11.93
C VAL A 156 3.22 -21.42 12.41
N ASP A 157 3.38 -21.50 13.73
CA ASP A 157 4.13 -22.56 14.40
C ASP A 157 3.14 -23.34 15.26
N PHE A 158 2.41 -24.27 14.65
CA PHE A 158 1.86 -25.38 15.42
C PHE A 158 3.03 -26.32 15.70
N ARG A 159 3.74 -26.09 16.82
CA ARG A 159 4.55 -27.16 17.41
C ARG A 159 3.59 -28.16 18.03
N THR A 160 3.59 -29.35 17.43
CA THR A 160 3.21 -30.69 17.93
C THR A 160 2.28 -30.75 19.13
#